data_AF-A0A9X1M7J2-F1
#
_entry.id   AF-A0A9X1M7J2-F1
#
_cell.length_a   1.000
_cell.length_b   1.000
_cell.length_c   1.000
_cell.angle_alpha   90.00
_cell.angle_beta   90.00
_cell.angle_gamma   90.00
#
_symmetry.space_group_name_H-M   'P 1'
#
loop_
_entity.id
_entity.type
_entity.pdbx_description
1 polymer ?
#
loop_
_entity_poly.entity_id
_entity_poly.type
_entity_poly.pdbx_seq_one_letter_code
_entity_poly.pdbx_strand_id
1 'polypeptide(L)'
;MINPVSILPSVLSASEFGTTTTETTVGAGALFGSMLVFGVIGIVLGGLAMMGMFKKAGRKPWEAFVPVYAQVLLFRIAGMSGWWFLAMLVPVLNLVALVLLSINLAKVFGQTAIMAVLLFLFGTIMYFYLSYSSVRYFGPQATKGPFGQASNPGQPSYAPQA
;
A
#
# COMPACT_ATOMS: atom_id res chain seq x y z
N MET A 1 -57.45 50.47 -44.14
CA MET A 1 -58.03 49.52 -43.18
C MET A 1 -56.98 48.46 -42.89
N ILE A 2 -56.46 48.42 -41.67
CA ILE A 2 -55.32 47.59 -41.24
C ILE A 2 -55.87 46.26 -40.71
N ASN A 3 -55.39 45.13 -41.21
CA ASN A 3 -55.74 43.79 -40.73
C ASN A 3 -55.01 43.51 -39.39
N PRO A 4 -55.69 43.13 -38.29
CA PRO A 4 -55.03 42.75 -37.05
C PRO A 4 -54.75 41.25 -37.04
N VAL A 5 -53.78 40.78 -37.84
CA VAL A 5 -53.14 39.46 -37.60
C VAL A 5 -51.86 39.72 -36.81
N SER A 6 -52.09 40.14 -35.58
CA SER A 6 -51.08 40.45 -34.59
C SER A 6 -51.08 39.37 -33.51
N ILE A 7 -50.60 38.16 -33.81
CA ILE A 7 -49.99 37.31 -32.79
C ILE A 7 -48.85 36.54 -33.46
N LEU A 8 -47.63 36.92 -33.08
CA LEU A 8 -46.35 36.36 -33.48
C LEU A 8 -46.30 34.83 -33.46
N PRO A 9 -45.37 34.21 -34.21
CA PRO A 9 -45.21 32.76 -34.21
C PRO A 9 -44.93 32.34 -32.78
N SER A 10 -45.74 31.45 -32.23
CA SER A 10 -45.33 30.67 -31.09
C SER A 10 -44.23 29.74 -31.57
N VAL A 11 -43.04 30.29 -31.77
CA VAL A 11 -41.77 29.59 -31.61
C VAL A 11 -41.69 29.11 -30.17
N LEU A 12 -42.55 28.15 -29.82
CA LEU A 12 -42.07 27.05 -29.05
C LEU A 12 -41.35 26.16 -30.07
N SER A 13 -40.19 26.64 -30.53
CA SER A 13 -39.09 25.72 -30.69
C SER A 13 -39.08 25.05 -29.34
N ALA A 14 -39.53 23.80 -29.28
CA ALA A 14 -39.06 22.93 -28.24
C ALA A 14 -37.57 23.24 -28.23
N SER A 15 -37.10 23.86 -27.15
CA SER A 15 -35.77 23.55 -26.74
C SER A 15 -35.83 22.03 -26.66
N GLU A 16 -35.42 21.37 -27.73
CA GLU A 16 -34.53 20.23 -27.66
C GLU A 16 -33.32 20.75 -26.86
N PHE A 17 -33.59 21.02 -25.58
CA PHE A 17 -32.65 20.91 -24.51
C PHE A 17 -32.35 19.43 -24.56
N GLY A 18 -31.45 19.08 -25.49
CA GLY A 18 -30.81 17.79 -25.56
C GLY A 18 -30.38 17.56 -24.14
N THR A 19 -31.14 16.70 -23.47
CA THR A 19 -30.92 16.35 -22.09
C THR A 19 -29.48 15.88 -22.07
N THR A 20 -28.64 16.62 -21.35
CA THR A 20 -27.25 16.27 -21.10
C THR A 20 -27.24 14.87 -20.47
N THR A 21 -27.18 13.84 -21.31
CA THR A 21 -27.06 12.43 -20.92
C THR A 21 -25.59 12.06 -20.82
N THR A 22 -24.77 13.02 -20.36
CA THR A 22 -23.32 12.89 -20.23
C THR A 22 -22.87 13.32 -18.83
N GLU A 23 -23.66 13.09 -17.79
CA GLU A 23 -23.21 13.40 -16.40
C GLU A 23 -23.17 12.17 -15.50
N THR A 24 -23.99 11.14 -15.75
CA THR A 24 -23.93 9.89 -14.96
C THR A 24 -22.88 8.91 -15.49
N THR A 25 -22.67 8.84 -16.80
CA THR A 25 -21.60 7.99 -17.40
C THR A 25 -20.21 8.58 -17.16
N VAL A 26 -20.08 9.92 -17.17
CA VAL A 26 -18.82 10.59 -16.82
C VAL A 26 -18.56 10.50 -15.32
N GLY A 27 -19.58 10.58 -14.47
CA GLY A 27 -19.45 10.37 -13.03
C GLY A 27 -18.93 8.97 -12.68
N ALA A 28 -19.52 7.91 -13.26
CA ALA A 28 -19.03 6.55 -13.04
C ALA A 28 -17.62 6.34 -13.63
N GLY A 29 -17.39 6.72 -14.90
CA GLY A 29 -16.11 6.55 -15.57
C GLY A 29 -14.97 7.37 -14.97
N ALA A 30 -15.23 8.58 -14.48
CA ALA A 30 -14.24 9.42 -13.79
C ALA A 30 -13.95 8.92 -12.37
N LEU A 31 -14.93 8.35 -11.66
CA LEU A 31 -14.70 7.67 -10.38
C LEU A 31 -13.87 6.38 -10.56
N PHE A 32 -14.18 5.56 -11.57
CA PHE A 32 -13.36 4.38 -11.90
C PHE A 32 -11.95 4.77 -12.38
N GLY A 33 -11.84 5.78 -13.25
CA GLY A 33 -10.55 6.27 -13.73
C GLY A 33 -9.68 6.88 -12.62
N SER A 34 -10.28 7.69 -11.75
CA SER A 34 -9.57 8.25 -10.58
C SER A 34 -9.16 7.15 -9.59
N MET A 35 -10.01 6.16 -9.32
CA MET A 35 -9.68 5.01 -8.46
C MET A 35 -8.55 4.15 -9.04
N LEU A 36 -8.46 4.00 -10.37
CA LEU A 36 -7.31 3.38 -11.03
C LEU A 36 -6.04 4.22 -10.89
N VAL A 37 -6.11 5.54 -11.06
CA VAL A 37 -4.94 6.44 -10.90
C VAL A 37 -4.43 6.42 -9.45
N PHE A 38 -5.31 6.58 -8.46
CA PHE A 38 -4.94 6.47 -7.04
C PHE A 38 -4.46 5.07 -6.68
N GLY A 39 -5.05 4.01 -7.26
CA GLY A 39 -4.60 2.62 -7.07
C GLY A 39 -3.20 2.39 -7.63
N VAL A 40 -2.90 2.89 -8.84
CA VAL A 40 -1.58 2.81 -9.45
C VAL A 40 -0.56 3.60 -8.64
N ILE A 41 -0.90 4.82 -8.20
CA ILE A 41 -0.04 5.62 -7.31
C ILE A 41 0.24 4.85 -6.02
N GLY A 42 -0.77 4.23 -5.42
CA GLY A 42 -0.62 3.40 -4.21
C GLY A 42 0.32 2.20 -4.43
N ILE A 43 0.20 1.51 -5.56
CA ILE A 43 1.09 0.40 -5.93
C ILE A 43 2.52 0.89 -6.14
N VAL A 44 2.71 2.00 -6.84
CA VAL A 44 4.03 2.57 -7.10
C VAL A 44 4.70 3.04 -5.81
N LEU A 45 3.96 3.76 -4.95
CA LEU A 45 4.46 4.20 -3.64
C LEU A 45 4.75 3.01 -2.72
N GLY A 46 3.86 2.01 -2.66
CA GLY A 46 4.08 0.79 -1.89
C GLY A 46 5.30 0.00 -2.37
N GLY A 47 5.47 -0.12 -3.69
CA GLY A 47 6.64 -0.73 -4.30
C GLY A 47 7.93 0.00 -3.93
N LEU A 48 7.94 1.33 -4.00
CA LEU A 48 9.10 2.16 -3.59
C LEU A 48 9.42 2.04 -2.10
N ALA A 49 8.41 1.86 -1.23
CA ALA A 49 8.61 1.59 0.19
C ALA A 49 9.29 0.22 0.40
N MET A 50 8.76 -0.82 -0.26
CA MET A 50 9.33 -2.17 -0.18
C MET A 50 10.74 -2.22 -0.79
N MET A 51 11.04 -1.46 -1.84
CA MET A 51 12.37 -1.36 -2.42
C MET A 51 13.42 -0.88 -1.41
N GLY A 52 13.14 0.15 -0.62
CA GLY A 52 14.13 0.65 0.35
C GLY A 52 14.27 -0.29 1.56
N MET A 53 13.21 -0.95 2.01
CA MET A 53 13.31 -2.05 2.97
C MET A 53 14.14 -3.23 2.44
N PHE A 54 13.97 -3.62 1.18
CA PHE A 54 14.72 -4.72 0.56
C PHE A 54 16.20 -4.37 0.43
N LYS A 55 16.53 -3.13 0.04
CA LYS A 55 17.91 -2.62 0.04
C LYS A 55 18.53 -2.70 1.43
N LYS A 56 17.79 -2.28 2.46
CA LYS A 56 18.24 -2.36 3.87
C LYS A 56 18.41 -3.77 4.40
N ALA A 57 17.77 -4.76 3.79
CA ALA A 57 17.87 -6.18 4.12
C ALA A 57 18.83 -6.96 3.19
N GLY A 58 19.57 -6.28 2.30
CA GLY A 58 20.51 -6.91 1.37
C GLY A 58 19.86 -7.70 0.23
N ARG A 59 18.60 -7.39 -0.14
CA ARG A 59 17.86 -8.03 -1.24
C ARG A 59 17.76 -7.10 -2.45
N LYS A 60 17.48 -7.68 -3.63
CA LYS A 60 17.41 -6.90 -4.86
C LYS A 60 16.12 -6.06 -4.87
N PRO A 61 16.17 -4.75 -5.17
CA PRO A 61 14.99 -3.88 -5.09
C PRO A 61 13.96 -4.16 -6.18
N TRP A 62 14.37 -4.67 -7.35
CA TRP A 62 13.42 -5.01 -8.42
C TRP A 62 12.42 -6.11 -8.02
N GLU A 63 12.79 -6.92 -7.03
CA GLU A 63 11.94 -7.99 -6.49
C GLU A 63 10.65 -7.44 -5.83
N ALA A 64 10.63 -6.15 -5.48
CA ALA A 64 9.45 -5.47 -4.94
C ALA A 64 8.34 -5.23 -5.96
N PHE A 65 8.63 -5.28 -7.26
CA PHE A 65 7.63 -5.07 -8.32
C PHE A 65 6.76 -6.31 -8.60
N VAL A 66 7.19 -7.49 -8.15
CA VAL A 66 6.44 -8.73 -8.32
C VAL A 66 5.59 -8.95 -7.05
N PRO A 67 4.26 -8.75 -7.08
CA PRO A 67 3.47 -8.66 -5.85
C PRO A 67 3.54 -9.90 -4.97
N VAL A 68 3.49 -11.10 -5.58
CA VAL A 68 3.55 -12.38 -4.86
C VAL A 68 4.92 -12.57 -4.22
N TYR A 69 5.98 -12.35 -4.98
CA TYR A 69 7.34 -12.56 -4.52
C TYR A 69 7.72 -11.52 -3.46
N ALA A 70 7.34 -10.26 -3.64
CA ALA A 70 7.58 -9.19 -2.69
C ALA A 70 6.92 -9.48 -1.33
N GLN A 71 5.71 -10.04 -1.32
CA GLN A 71 5.04 -10.44 -0.09
C GLN A 71 5.79 -11.57 0.62
N VAL A 72 6.16 -12.63 -0.11
CA VAL A 72 6.94 -13.74 0.44
C VAL A 72 8.28 -13.25 1.01
N LEU A 73 8.95 -12.34 0.30
CA LEU A 73 10.21 -11.75 0.74
C LEU A 73 10.04 -10.87 1.97
N LEU A 74 8.95 -10.11 2.06
CA LEU A 74 8.60 -9.31 3.22
C LEU A 74 8.45 -10.19 4.48
N PHE A 75 7.74 -11.31 4.37
CA PHE A 75 7.65 -12.31 5.46
C PHE A 75 9.03 -12.86 5.84
N ARG A 76 9.89 -13.18 4.85
CA ARG A 76 11.27 -13.64 5.11
C ARG A 76 12.12 -12.58 5.82
N ILE A 77 12.00 -11.31 5.43
CA ILE A 77 12.72 -10.19 6.06
C ILE A 77 12.24 -9.98 7.50
N ALA A 78 10.95 -10.18 7.76
CA ALA A 78 10.39 -10.19 9.10
C ALA A 78 10.80 -11.44 9.91
N GLY A 79 11.53 -12.40 9.35
CA GLY A 79 11.94 -13.63 10.04
C GLY A 79 10.84 -14.69 10.15
N MET A 80 9.77 -14.57 9.37
CA MET A 80 8.68 -15.53 9.28
C MET A 80 8.87 -16.46 8.06
N SER A 81 8.22 -17.62 8.08
CA SER A 81 8.22 -18.51 6.92
C SER A 81 7.45 -17.89 5.76
N GLY A 82 7.96 -18.03 4.53
CA GLY A 82 7.27 -17.56 3.31
C GLY A 82 5.90 -18.22 3.10
N TRP A 83 5.64 -19.33 3.79
CA TRP A 83 4.35 -20.02 3.82
C TRP A 83 3.21 -19.20 4.45
N TRP A 84 3.53 -18.17 5.24
CA TRP A 84 2.52 -17.20 5.71
C TRP A 84 1.83 -16.46 4.56
N PHE A 85 2.40 -16.44 3.35
CA PHE A 85 1.70 -15.96 2.17
C PHE A 85 0.44 -16.78 1.84
N LEU A 86 0.47 -18.11 2.00
CA LEU A 86 -0.73 -18.96 1.82
C LEU A 86 -1.82 -18.64 2.85
N ALA A 87 -1.44 -18.12 4.02
CA ALA A 87 -2.39 -17.67 5.03
C ALA A 87 -3.25 -16.49 4.53
N MET A 88 -2.81 -15.71 3.53
CA MET A 88 -3.65 -14.67 2.91
C MET A 88 -4.86 -15.25 2.16
N LEU A 89 -4.82 -16.52 1.75
CA LEU A 89 -5.95 -17.18 1.08
C LEU A 89 -7.12 -17.44 2.03
N VAL A 90 -6.85 -17.50 3.35
CA VAL A 90 -7.85 -17.72 4.39
C VAL A 90 -8.07 -16.39 5.16
N PRO A 91 -9.25 -15.78 5.10
CA PRO A 91 -9.47 -14.42 5.60
C PRO A 91 -9.17 -14.25 7.10
N VAL A 92 -9.45 -15.26 7.92
CA VAL A 92 -9.13 -15.23 9.36
C VAL A 92 -7.62 -15.29 9.62
N LEU A 93 -6.91 -16.15 8.89
CA LEU A 93 -5.46 -16.27 9.03
C LEU A 93 -4.72 -15.05 8.48
N ASN A 94 -5.30 -14.35 7.50
CA ASN A 94 -4.75 -13.11 6.96
C ASN A 94 -4.60 -12.02 8.05
N LEU A 95 -5.61 -11.84 8.91
CA LEU A 95 -5.52 -10.88 10.02
C LEU A 95 -4.43 -11.26 11.02
N VAL A 96 -4.35 -12.53 11.39
CA VAL A 96 -3.31 -13.05 12.28
C VAL A 96 -1.93 -12.85 11.64
N ALA A 97 -1.78 -13.16 10.36
CA ALA A 97 -0.55 -12.97 9.61
C ALA A 97 -0.11 -11.50 9.61
N LEU A 98 -1.02 -10.55 9.40
CA LEU A 98 -0.73 -9.11 9.43
C LEU A 98 -0.27 -8.63 10.81
N VAL A 99 -0.92 -9.10 11.88
CA VAL A 99 -0.52 -8.76 13.27
C VAL A 99 0.86 -9.34 13.59
N LEU A 100 1.11 -10.61 13.26
CA LEU A 100 2.42 -11.22 13.50
C LEU A 100 3.51 -10.58 12.65
N LEU A 101 3.21 -10.27 11.38
CA LEU A 101 4.11 -9.60 10.47
C LEU A 101 4.54 -8.24 11.04
N SER A 102 3.58 -7.41 11.44
CA SER A 102 3.86 -6.09 12.01
C SER A 102 4.66 -6.15 13.32
N ILE A 103 4.36 -7.09 14.21
CA ILE A 103 5.14 -7.35 15.43
C ILE A 103 6.59 -7.74 15.10
N ASN A 104 6.78 -8.72 14.22
CA ASN A 104 8.10 -9.20 13.87
C ASN A 104 8.90 -8.15 13.10
N LEU A 105 8.26 -7.39 12.21
CA LEU A 105 8.87 -6.25 11.53
C LEU A 105 9.37 -5.19 12.52
N ALA A 106 8.54 -4.78 13.49
CA ALA A 106 9.00 -3.84 14.50
C ALA A 106 10.23 -4.38 15.25
N LYS A 107 10.23 -5.67 15.61
CA LYS A 107 11.37 -6.30 16.29
C LYS A 107 12.64 -6.37 15.44
N VAL A 108 12.57 -6.76 14.16
CA VAL A 108 13.76 -6.83 13.28
C VAL A 108 14.38 -5.46 13.00
N PHE A 109 13.60 -4.39 13.14
CA PHE A 109 14.08 -3.01 13.07
C PHE A 109 14.39 -2.39 14.43
N GLY A 110 14.30 -3.15 15.53
CA GLY A 110 14.60 -2.69 16.89
C GLY A 110 13.60 -1.67 17.45
N GLN A 111 12.38 -1.63 16.91
CA GLN A 111 11.33 -0.68 17.25
C GLN A 111 10.46 -1.14 18.43
N THR A 112 9.70 -0.20 19.00
CA THR A 112 8.84 -0.44 20.17
C THR A 112 7.53 -1.16 19.79
N ALA A 113 6.81 -1.67 20.79
CA ALA A 113 5.50 -2.29 20.59
C ALA A 113 4.48 -1.31 19.97
N ILE A 114 4.57 -0.03 20.32
CA ILE A 114 3.72 1.02 19.72
C ILE A 114 3.94 1.10 18.22
N MET A 115 5.19 0.97 17.75
CA MET A 115 5.47 0.93 16.32
C MET A 115 4.93 -0.31 15.64
N ALA A 116 4.87 -1.46 16.31
CA ALA A 116 4.19 -2.64 15.76
C ALA A 116 2.68 -2.39 15.58
N VAL A 117 2.03 -1.78 16.58
CA VAL A 117 0.61 -1.44 16.53
C VAL A 117 0.34 -0.39 15.44
N LEU A 118 1.18 0.64 15.34
CA LEU A 118 1.10 1.63 14.26
C LEU A 118 1.34 1.02 12.88
N LEU A 119 2.25 0.05 12.77
CA LEU A 119 2.52 -0.66 11.52
C LEU A 119 1.34 -1.55 11.11
N PHE A 120 0.60 -2.10 12.08
CA PHE A 120 -0.64 -2.82 11.79
C PHE A 120 -1.76 -1.88 11.32
N LEU A 121 -1.92 -0.72 11.97
CA LEU A 121 -3.00 0.22 11.67
C LEU A 121 -2.73 1.12 10.45
N PHE A 122 -1.46 1.50 10.23
CA PHE A 122 -0.96 2.39 9.18
C PHE A 122 0.19 1.77 8.38
N GLY A 123 0.02 0.52 7.92
CA GLY A 123 1.08 -0.27 7.28
C GLY A 123 1.85 0.45 6.18
N THR A 124 1.15 1.02 5.19
CA THR A 124 1.79 1.68 4.03
C THR A 124 2.74 2.81 4.43
N ILE A 125 2.31 3.68 5.36
CA ILE A 125 3.10 4.83 5.80
C ILE A 125 4.28 4.36 6.65
N MET A 126 4.05 3.41 7.55
CA MET A 126 5.09 2.89 8.44
C MET A 126 6.14 2.06 7.69
N TYR A 127 5.77 1.33 6.62
CA TYR A 127 6.74 0.70 5.72
C TYR A 127 7.65 1.73 5.05
N PHE A 128 7.09 2.87 4.63
CA PHE A 128 7.88 3.98 4.09
C PHE A 128 8.83 4.56 5.15
N TYR A 129 8.34 4.76 6.37
CA TYR A 129 9.16 5.21 7.49
C TYR A 129 10.31 4.24 7.78
N LEU A 130 10.05 2.93 7.90
CA LEU A 130 11.08 1.92 8.14
C LEU A 130 12.10 1.84 6.99
N SER A 131 11.62 2.00 5.76
CA SER A 131 12.44 2.00 4.55
C SER A 131 13.41 3.18 4.49
N TYR A 132 12.98 4.40 4.81
CA TYR A 132 13.77 5.62 4.57
C TYR A 132 14.30 6.31 5.84
N SER A 133 13.84 5.92 7.03
CA SER A 133 14.38 6.46 8.29
C SER A 133 15.80 5.96 8.58
N SER A 134 16.47 6.54 9.58
CA SER A 134 17.81 6.14 10.04
C SER A 134 17.87 4.78 10.74
N VAL A 135 16.74 4.07 10.84
CA VAL A 135 16.63 2.77 11.51
C VAL A 135 17.40 1.70 10.74
N ARG A 136 18.18 0.89 11.47
CA ARG A 136 18.95 -0.22 10.92
C ARG A 136 18.16 -1.51 10.98
N TYR A 137 18.41 -2.38 10.01
CA TYR A 137 17.85 -3.73 9.98
C TYR A 137 18.78 -4.68 10.74
N PHE A 138 18.29 -5.32 11.80
CA PHE A 138 19.05 -6.24 12.65
C PHE A 138 18.89 -7.72 12.25
N GLY A 139 18.06 -8.00 11.24
CA GLY A 139 17.82 -9.36 10.76
C GLY A 139 16.77 -10.14 11.55
N PRO A 140 16.38 -11.33 11.05
CA PRO A 140 15.36 -12.18 11.67
C PRO A 140 15.63 -12.58 13.14
N GLN A 141 16.89 -12.57 13.58
CA GLN A 141 17.30 -12.96 14.93
C GLN A 141 16.71 -12.03 16.01
N ALA A 142 16.47 -10.76 15.66
CA ALA A 142 15.91 -9.76 16.58
C ALA A 142 14.45 -10.03 16.97
N THR A 143 13.73 -10.89 16.22
CA THR A 143 12.36 -11.30 16.59
C THR A 143 12.27 -12.07 17.91
N LYS A 144 13.38 -12.70 18.35
CA LYS A 144 13.46 -13.47 19.60
C LYS A 144 13.60 -12.58 20.84
N GLY A 145 13.96 -11.30 20.67
CA GLY A 145 14.10 -10.34 21.75
C GLY A 145 12.78 -9.64 22.14
N PRO A 146 12.70 -9.06 23.35
CA PRO A 146 11.67 -8.08 23.70
C PRO A 146 11.71 -6.86 22.78
N PHE A 147 10.58 -6.15 22.65
CA PHE A 147 10.51 -4.91 21.86
C PHE A 147 11.51 -3.86 22.35
N GLY A 148 12.02 -3.05 21.42
CA GLY A 148 13.01 -2.00 21.73
C GLY A 148 14.42 -2.51 22.04
N GLN A 149 14.65 -3.83 21.98
CA GLN A 149 15.99 -4.41 22.07
C GLN A 149 16.46 -4.80 20.67
N ALA A 150 17.39 -4.03 20.11
CA ALA A 150 18.22 -4.53 19.02
C ALA A 150 18.95 -5.75 19.57
N SER A 151 18.70 -6.95 19.04
CA SER A 151 19.42 -8.14 19.49
C SER A 151 20.90 -7.98 19.17
N ASN A 152 21.64 -7.56 20.18
CA ASN A 152 23.09 -7.48 20.33
C ASN A 152 23.85 -6.39 19.51
N PRO A 153 24.36 -5.32 20.17
CA PRO A 153 25.27 -4.31 19.58
C PRO A 153 26.62 -4.82 19.05
N GLY A 154 26.94 -6.11 19.20
CA GLY A 154 28.21 -6.72 18.80
C GLY A 154 28.14 -7.79 17.72
N GLN A 155 27.02 -7.97 17.01
CA GLN A 155 26.94 -8.93 15.90
C GLN A 155 26.97 -8.20 14.56
N PRO A 156 28.03 -8.35 13.74
CA PRO A 156 28.07 -7.73 12.42
C PRO A 156 26.91 -8.24 11.56
N SER A 157 25.99 -7.34 11.22
CA SER A 157 24.70 -7.65 10.61
C SER A 157 24.76 -8.11 9.15
N TYR A 158 25.96 -8.35 8.60
CA TYR A 158 26.20 -8.85 7.26
C TYR A 158 27.55 -9.56 7.21
N ALA A 159 27.61 -10.86 7.52
CA ALA A 159 28.57 -11.72 6.85
C ALA A 159 27.89 -12.15 5.53
N PRO A 160 28.27 -11.59 4.36
CA PRO A 160 27.87 -12.18 3.10
C PRO A 160 28.38 -13.62 3.11
N GLN A 161 27.46 -14.59 3.11
CA GLN A 161 27.80 -15.99 2.89
C GLN A 161 28.21 -16.08 1.41
N ALA A 162 29.53 -16.07 1.20
CA ALA A 162 30.16 -16.45 -0.07
C ALA A 162 29.83 -17.91 -0.40
#